data_AF-A0A8H6XL20-F1
#
_entry.id   AF-A0A8H6XL20-F1
#
_cell.length_a   1.000
_cell.length_b   1.000
_cell.length_c   1.000
_cell.angle_alpha   90.00
_cell.angle_beta   90.00
_cell.angle_gamma   90.00
#
_symmetry.space_group_name_H-M   'P 1'
#
loop_
_entity.id
_entity.type
_entity.pdbx_description
1 polymer ?
#
loop_
_entity_poly.entity_id
_entity_poly.type
_entity_poly.pdbx_seq_one_letter_code
_entity_poly.pdbx_strand_id
1 'polypeptide(L)'
;MNLTPPWDIHCELLKSLPNLQEVRILRDFDDDEDWPEPGEPISLVRLRRLYVNDPPCLDYLRVPSLEEVRIGIVIDRDSAETCRSLDCFLMRSACSPRRLCIHGLLNAQSTSTILQKYPSFTQIVVTDEGEDDEETLSNFLTLFTLPSAFPLPHITEVGFACQNADANLYPLFLDMMDSRRNLEKRPLHVAEFLFLNARLDPDPRSVARIDTLRAEGLHISILSEGVARYRMDQSLFKAWT
;
A
#
# COMPACT_ATOMS: atom_id res chain seq x y z
N MET A 1 20.23 20.96 4.21
CA MET A 1 21.01 20.99 2.95
C MET A 1 20.38 19.89 2.10
N ASN A 2 19.47 20.26 1.20
CA ASN A 2 18.76 19.29 0.36
C ASN A 2 19.76 18.66 -0.60
N LEU A 3 19.91 17.35 -0.49
CA LEU A 3 20.79 16.53 -1.34
C LEU A 3 20.00 15.84 -2.45
N THR A 4 18.71 16.15 -2.60
CA THR A 4 17.86 15.57 -3.63
C THR A 4 18.23 16.19 -4.98
N PRO A 5 18.67 15.41 -5.97
CA PRO A 5 19.02 15.96 -7.26
C PRO A 5 17.79 16.52 -7.99
N PRO A 6 17.94 17.54 -8.85
CA PRO A 6 16.86 18.04 -9.70
C PRO A 6 16.19 16.94 -10.54
N TRP A 7 14.91 17.12 -10.88
CA TRP A 7 14.12 16.15 -11.65
C TRP A 7 14.76 15.74 -12.99
N ASP A 8 15.44 16.66 -13.67
CA ASP A 8 16.11 16.37 -14.94
C ASP A 8 17.21 15.30 -14.79
N ILE A 9 17.94 15.32 -13.67
CA ILE A 9 18.96 14.31 -13.35
C ILE A 9 18.30 12.96 -13.09
N HIS A 10 17.16 12.93 -12.37
CA HIS A 10 16.38 11.70 -12.22
C HIS A 10 15.94 11.13 -13.58
N CYS A 11 15.47 12.00 -14.49
CA CYS A 11 15.08 11.60 -15.84
C CYS A 11 16.24 11.01 -16.64
N GLU A 12 17.41 11.65 -16.62
CA GLU A 12 18.61 11.15 -17.30
C GLU A 12 19.05 9.79 -16.76
N LEU A 13 19.05 9.63 -15.43
CA LEU A 13 19.37 8.36 -14.78
C LEU A 13 18.39 7.25 -15.20
N LEU A 14 17.08 7.51 -15.15
CA LEU A 14 16.07 6.54 -15.56
C LEU A 14 16.23 6.15 -17.04
N LYS A 15 16.49 7.11 -17.94
CA LYS A 15 16.76 6.86 -19.36
C LYS A 15 18.03 6.02 -19.58
N SER A 16 19.05 6.21 -18.73
CA SER A 16 20.32 5.48 -18.82
C SER A 16 20.24 4.04 -18.28
N LEU A 17 19.16 3.67 -17.57
CA LEU A 17 19.00 2.39 -16.89
C LEU A 17 17.80 1.57 -17.44
N PRO A 18 17.82 1.13 -18.71
CA PRO A 18 16.68 0.43 -19.33
C PRO A 18 16.39 -0.95 -18.73
N ASN A 19 17.34 -1.51 -17.95
CA ASN A 19 17.22 -2.82 -17.32
C ASN A 19 16.79 -2.76 -15.84
N LEU A 20 16.45 -1.58 -15.34
CA LEU A 20 16.03 -1.38 -13.96
C LEU A 20 14.82 -2.24 -13.62
N GLN A 21 14.88 -2.98 -12.51
CA GLN A 21 13.80 -3.86 -12.05
C GLN A 21 13.03 -3.30 -10.85
N GLU A 22 13.70 -2.49 -10.04
CA GLU A 22 13.13 -1.80 -8.89
C GLU A 22 13.66 -0.38 -8.83
N VAL A 23 12.80 0.59 -8.49
CA VAL A 23 13.18 1.98 -8.31
C VAL A 23 12.37 2.64 -7.22
N ARG A 24 13.01 3.56 -6.51
CA ARG A 24 12.37 4.48 -5.57
C ARG A 24 12.65 5.89 -6.04
N ILE A 25 11.60 6.65 -6.31
CA ILE A 25 11.69 8.05 -6.71
C ILE A 25 11.20 8.85 -5.51
N LEU A 26 12.15 9.54 -4.89
CA LEU A 26 11.92 10.37 -3.72
C LEU A 26 12.09 11.82 -4.12
N ARG A 27 11.09 12.63 -3.81
CA ARG A 27 11.15 14.08 -3.90
C ARG A 27 11.05 14.69 -2.50
N ASP A 28 11.83 15.73 -2.26
CA ASP A 28 11.71 16.53 -1.05
C ASP A 28 10.48 17.44 -1.17
N PHE A 29 9.69 17.53 -0.11
CA PHE A 29 8.44 18.29 -0.09
C PHE A 29 8.66 19.77 0.28
N ASP A 30 9.86 20.12 0.74
CA ASP A 30 10.25 21.50 1.04
C ASP A 30 10.58 22.31 -0.23
N ASP A 31 10.63 21.66 -1.41
CA ASP A 31 10.87 22.34 -2.69
C ASP A 31 9.52 22.66 -3.38
N ASP A 32 9.08 23.92 -3.26
CA ASP A 32 7.92 24.53 -3.93
C ASP A 32 7.97 24.53 -5.48
N GLU A 33 8.88 23.79 -6.10
CA GLU A 33 9.00 23.75 -7.56
C GLU A 33 7.82 22.98 -8.18
N ASP A 34 7.10 23.62 -9.10
CA ASP A 34 6.10 22.91 -9.89
C ASP A 34 6.76 21.80 -10.73
N TRP A 35 6.05 20.69 -10.89
CA TRP A 35 6.46 19.69 -11.85
C TRP A 35 6.50 20.32 -13.26
N PRO A 36 7.54 20.06 -14.07
CA PRO A 36 7.56 20.56 -15.43
C PRO A 36 6.34 20.06 -16.24
N GLU A 37 6.14 20.58 -17.45
CA GLU A 37 5.12 19.98 -18.31
C GLU A 37 5.55 18.55 -18.70
N PRO A 38 4.67 17.54 -18.54
CA PRO A 38 5.02 16.17 -18.87
C PRO A 38 5.24 16.03 -20.38
N GLY A 39 6.44 15.59 -20.76
CA GLY A 39 6.82 15.27 -22.14
C GLY A 39 6.55 13.81 -22.52
N GLU A 40 7.36 13.26 -23.43
CA GLU A 40 7.30 11.83 -23.75
C GLU A 40 7.66 10.98 -22.51
N PRO A 41 6.79 10.03 -22.11
CA PRO A 41 7.04 9.21 -20.94
C PRO A 41 8.31 8.34 -21.08
N ILE A 42 9.12 8.30 -20.02
CA ILE A 42 10.27 7.41 -19.91
C ILE A 42 9.78 5.97 -19.80
N SER A 43 10.14 5.15 -20.79
CA SER A 43 9.74 3.75 -20.83
C SER A 43 10.73 2.85 -20.07
N LEU A 44 10.25 2.24 -18.99
CA LEU A 44 11.04 1.33 -18.14
C LEU A 44 10.48 -0.09 -18.26
N VAL A 45 10.76 -0.74 -19.39
CA VAL A 45 10.10 -2.01 -19.79
C VAL A 45 10.41 -3.21 -18.91
N ARG A 46 11.47 -3.17 -18.10
CA ARG A 46 11.84 -4.25 -17.17
C ARG A 46 11.50 -3.96 -15.71
N LEU A 47 11.00 -2.76 -15.42
CA LEU A 47 10.71 -2.33 -14.07
C LEU A 47 9.45 -3.06 -13.58
N ARG A 48 9.59 -3.75 -12.44
CA ARG A 48 8.53 -4.54 -11.80
C ARG A 48 8.02 -3.90 -10.52
N ARG A 49 8.86 -3.12 -9.84
CA ARG A 49 8.55 -2.49 -8.57
C ARG A 49 8.85 -1.00 -8.62
N LEU A 50 7.84 -0.19 -8.33
CA LEU A 50 7.95 1.26 -8.32
C LEU A 50 7.51 1.78 -6.96
N TYR A 51 8.36 2.57 -6.31
CA TYR A 51 7.98 3.41 -5.18
C TYR A 51 8.09 4.87 -5.58
N VAL A 52 7.06 5.65 -5.26
CA VAL A 52 7.04 7.10 -5.43
C VAL A 52 6.48 7.71 -4.15
N ASN A 53 7.10 8.76 -3.61
CA ASN A 53 6.51 9.55 -2.51
C ASN A 53 5.75 10.79 -3.02
N ASP A 54 5.83 11.07 -4.32
CA ASP A 54 5.14 12.19 -4.95
C ASP A 54 4.40 11.74 -6.23
N PRO A 55 3.06 11.53 -6.18
CA PRO A 55 2.28 10.94 -7.27
C PRO A 55 2.38 11.58 -8.67
N PRO A 56 2.53 12.91 -8.84
CA PRO A 56 2.63 13.52 -10.17
C PRO A 56 3.85 13.04 -10.97
N CYS A 57 4.91 12.53 -10.31
CA CYS A 57 6.04 11.92 -11.03
C CYS A 57 5.62 10.74 -11.91
N LEU A 58 4.49 10.10 -11.60
CA LEU A 58 3.94 9.00 -12.37
C LEU A 58 3.60 9.44 -13.80
N ASP A 59 3.31 10.72 -14.04
CA ASP A 59 2.99 11.28 -15.36
C ASP A 59 4.11 11.18 -16.39
N TYR A 60 5.33 11.00 -15.91
CA TYR A 60 6.53 10.90 -16.73
C TYR A 60 6.93 9.46 -17.04
N LEU A 61 6.20 8.48 -16.52
CA LEU A 61 6.62 7.08 -16.56
C LEU A 61 5.66 6.23 -17.39
N ARG A 62 6.24 5.25 -18.07
CA ARG A 62 5.54 4.14 -18.72
C ARG A 62 6.19 2.82 -18.35
N VAL A 63 5.50 2.02 -17.55
CA VAL A 63 6.04 0.79 -16.93
C VAL A 63 5.16 -0.42 -17.26
N PRO A 64 5.29 -1.03 -18.44
CA PRO A 64 4.38 -2.09 -18.89
C PRO A 64 4.51 -3.41 -18.12
N SER A 65 5.62 -3.64 -17.42
CA SER A 65 5.87 -4.88 -16.66
C SER A 65 5.71 -4.70 -15.15
N LEU A 66 4.98 -3.68 -14.72
CA LEU A 66 4.79 -3.39 -13.30
C LEU A 66 4.00 -4.50 -12.60
N GLU A 67 4.56 -5.00 -11.51
CA GLU A 67 3.96 -6.01 -10.62
C GLU A 67 3.48 -5.37 -9.30
N GLU A 68 4.20 -4.35 -8.82
CA GLU A 68 3.96 -3.68 -7.55
C GLU A 68 4.18 -2.16 -7.67
N VAL A 69 3.20 -1.39 -7.18
CA VAL A 69 3.30 0.07 -7.04
C VAL A 69 3.13 0.46 -5.59
N ARG A 70 4.01 1.33 -5.11
CA ARG A 70 3.98 1.90 -3.77
C ARG A 70 3.89 3.42 -3.87
N ILE A 71 2.96 3.98 -3.12
CA ILE A 71 2.67 5.42 -3.15
C ILE A 71 2.80 5.93 -1.72
N GLY A 72 3.79 6.80 -1.50
CA GLY A 72 3.85 7.69 -0.35
C GLY A 72 2.94 8.88 -0.58
N ILE A 73 2.19 9.24 0.45
CA ILE A 73 1.24 10.35 0.45
C ILE A 73 1.71 11.32 1.52
N VAL A 74 1.93 12.55 1.09
CA VAL A 74 2.21 13.67 1.99
C VAL A 74 0.93 14.04 2.70
N ILE A 75 1.06 14.36 3.99
CA ILE A 75 0.01 15.02 4.76
C ILE A 75 -0.45 16.25 3.96
N ASP A 76 -1.76 16.44 3.86
CA ASP A 76 -2.44 17.53 3.10
C ASP A 76 -2.53 17.42 1.57
N ARG A 77 -2.01 16.35 0.94
CA ARG A 77 -2.21 16.15 -0.51
C ARG A 77 -3.63 15.64 -0.81
N ASP A 78 -4.26 16.18 -1.87
CA ASP A 78 -5.57 15.73 -2.31
C ASP A 78 -5.53 14.26 -2.77
N SER A 79 -6.30 13.41 -2.07
CA SER A 79 -6.50 12.00 -2.42
C SER A 79 -7.02 11.83 -3.85
N ALA A 80 -7.88 12.75 -4.33
CA ALA A 80 -8.44 12.68 -5.67
C ALA A 80 -7.38 12.93 -6.75
N GLU A 81 -6.42 13.82 -6.49
CA GLU A 81 -5.27 14.05 -7.38
C GLU A 81 -4.37 12.81 -7.41
N THR A 82 -4.02 12.27 -6.24
CA THR A 82 -3.21 11.04 -6.13
C THR A 82 -3.81 9.88 -6.92
N CYS A 83 -5.12 9.64 -6.77
CA CYS A 83 -5.83 8.61 -7.51
C CYS A 83 -5.86 8.89 -9.02
N ARG A 84 -5.95 10.15 -9.44
CA ARG A 84 -5.92 10.53 -10.86
C ARG A 84 -4.55 10.25 -11.48
N SER A 85 -3.45 10.63 -10.82
CA SER A 85 -2.10 10.35 -11.31
C SER A 85 -1.84 8.86 -11.41
N LEU A 86 -2.26 8.08 -10.41
CA LEU A 86 -2.18 6.62 -10.45
C LEU A 86 -3.00 6.04 -11.61
N ASP A 87 -4.24 6.50 -11.79
CA ASP A 87 -5.13 6.04 -12.85
C ASP A 87 -4.55 6.30 -14.25
N CYS A 88 -4.11 7.53 -14.51
CA CYS A 88 -3.44 7.91 -15.76
C CYS A 88 -2.20 7.05 -16.01
N PHE A 89 -1.40 6.80 -14.97
CA PHE A 89 -0.21 5.97 -15.06
C PHE A 89 -0.50 4.50 -15.37
N LEU A 90 -1.46 3.88 -14.70
CA LEU A 90 -1.84 2.49 -14.94
C LEU A 90 -2.36 2.30 -16.38
N MET A 91 -3.21 3.22 -16.84
CA MET A 91 -3.72 3.24 -18.22
C MET A 91 -2.59 3.42 -19.25
N ARG A 92 -1.71 4.42 -19.06
CA ARG A 92 -0.59 4.71 -19.97
C ARG A 92 0.42 3.59 -20.02
N SER A 93 0.69 2.96 -18.88
CA SER A 93 1.61 1.84 -18.77
C SER A 93 1.03 0.57 -19.38
N ALA A 94 -0.30 0.47 -19.51
CA ALA A 94 -1.00 -0.75 -19.94
C ALA A 94 -0.55 -1.99 -19.14
N CYS A 95 -0.32 -1.78 -17.84
CA CYS A 95 0.15 -2.80 -16.91
C CYS A 95 -1.02 -3.38 -16.09
N SER A 96 -0.77 -4.49 -15.40
CA SER A 96 -1.76 -5.15 -14.54
C SER A 96 -1.08 -5.55 -13.23
N PRO A 97 -0.70 -4.57 -12.41
CA PRO A 97 0.01 -4.83 -11.16
C PRO A 97 -0.88 -5.65 -10.22
N ARG A 98 -0.22 -6.50 -9.43
CA ARG A 98 -0.85 -7.36 -8.44
C ARG A 98 -0.95 -6.69 -7.08
N ARG A 99 0.01 -5.83 -6.76
CA ARG A 99 0.17 -5.26 -5.41
C ARG A 99 0.15 -3.74 -5.42
N LEU A 100 -0.70 -3.18 -4.57
CA LEU A 100 -0.73 -1.76 -4.23
C LEU A 100 -0.26 -1.59 -2.79
N CYS A 101 0.76 -0.76 -2.57
CA CYS A 101 1.13 -0.32 -1.22
C CYS A 101 0.86 1.17 -1.08
N ILE A 102 0.20 1.54 -0.01
CA ILE A 102 -0.10 2.92 0.34
C ILE A 102 0.64 3.25 1.62
N HIS A 103 1.40 4.32 1.59
CA HIS A 103 2.13 4.86 2.72
C HIS A 103 1.57 6.25 3.04
N GLY A 104 1.05 6.43 4.24
CA GLY A 104 0.22 7.58 4.59
C GLY A 104 -1.25 7.39 4.20
N LEU A 105 -1.99 8.50 4.12
CA LEU A 105 -3.46 8.48 4.17
C LEU A 105 -4.10 8.78 2.81
N LEU A 106 -4.52 7.72 2.10
CA LEU A 106 -5.52 7.83 1.03
C LEU A 106 -6.90 7.58 1.66
N ASN A 107 -7.87 8.44 1.38
CA ASN A 107 -9.21 8.19 1.90
C ASN A 107 -9.78 6.86 1.36
N ALA A 108 -10.63 6.24 2.18
CA ALA A 108 -11.19 4.92 1.91
C ALA A 108 -11.92 4.85 0.56
N GLN A 109 -12.75 5.86 0.26
CA GLN A 109 -13.55 5.94 -0.95
C GLN A 109 -12.68 5.95 -2.23
N SER A 110 -11.60 6.73 -2.24
CA SER A 110 -10.71 6.88 -3.39
C SER A 110 -9.91 5.59 -3.61
N THR A 111 -9.44 4.97 -2.52
CA THR A 111 -8.78 3.66 -2.59
C THR A 111 -9.72 2.59 -3.15
N SER A 112 -10.96 2.53 -2.66
CA SER A 112 -11.96 1.58 -3.15
C SER A 112 -12.25 1.78 -4.64
N THR A 113 -12.34 3.03 -5.09
CA THR A 113 -12.54 3.38 -6.51
C THR A 113 -11.41 2.85 -7.39
N ILE A 114 -10.15 3.02 -6.97
CA ILE A 114 -8.99 2.48 -7.69
C ILE A 114 -9.03 0.95 -7.73
N LEU A 115 -9.25 0.30 -6.59
CA LEU A 115 -9.25 -1.17 -6.53
C LEU A 115 -10.39 -1.78 -7.35
N GLN A 116 -11.57 -1.18 -7.36
CA GLN A 116 -12.69 -1.62 -8.21
C GLN A 116 -12.37 -1.46 -9.70
N LYS A 117 -11.70 -0.38 -10.09
CA LYS A 117 -11.31 -0.11 -11.47
C LYS A 117 -10.22 -1.06 -11.96
N TYR A 118 -9.30 -1.47 -11.09
CA TYR A 118 -8.14 -2.29 -11.41
C TYR A 118 -8.18 -3.65 -10.67
N PRO A 119 -8.98 -4.62 -11.15
CA PRO A 119 -9.13 -5.93 -10.50
C PRO A 119 -7.89 -6.82 -10.59
N SER A 120 -6.81 -6.35 -11.23
CA SER A 120 -5.51 -7.01 -11.21
C SER A 120 -4.85 -6.92 -9.83
N PHE A 121 -5.15 -5.86 -9.07
CA PHE A 121 -4.70 -5.77 -7.69
C PHE A 121 -5.36 -6.90 -6.90
N THR A 122 -4.57 -7.84 -6.39
CA THR A 122 -5.07 -8.89 -5.47
C THR A 122 -4.55 -8.69 -4.06
N GLN A 123 -3.57 -7.78 -3.90
CA GLN A 123 -2.93 -7.48 -2.63
C GLN A 123 -2.92 -5.98 -2.39
N ILE A 124 -3.30 -5.59 -1.17
CA ILE A 124 -3.13 -4.24 -0.68
C ILE A 124 -2.35 -4.24 0.63
N VAL A 125 -1.42 -3.30 0.76
CA VAL A 125 -0.74 -3.02 2.02
C VAL A 125 -0.89 -1.54 2.34
N VAL A 126 -1.36 -1.24 3.54
CA VAL A 126 -1.42 0.13 4.07
C VAL A 126 -0.45 0.25 5.21
N THR A 127 0.32 1.33 5.18
CA THR A 127 1.29 1.62 6.22
C THR A 127 1.11 3.06 6.69
N ASP A 128 0.88 3.24 7.98
CA ASP A 128 0.76 4.55 8.61
C ASP A 128 1.95 4.80 9.54
N GLU A 129 2.49 6.01 9.49
CA GLU A 129 3.59 6.49 10.33
C GLU A 129 3.20 7.76 11.11
N GLY A 130 1.92 8.15 11.09
CA GLY A 130 1.42 9.35 11.75
C GLY A 130 1.31 9.25 13.27
N GLU A 131 0.81 10.32 13.89
CA GLU A 131 0.40 10.31 15.30
C GLU A 131 -1.12 10.06 15.46
N ASP A 132 -1.91 10.24 14.39
CA ASP A 132 -3.38 10.10 14.33
C ASP A 132 -3.82 8.76 13.69
N ASP A 133 -3.12 7.68 14.03
CA ASP A 133 -3.15 6.40 13.31
C ASP A 133 -4.47 5.62 13.45
N GLU A 134 -5.24 5.84 14.53
CA GLU A 134 -6.38 4.97 14.87
C GLU A 134 -7.63 5.25 14.03
N GLU A 135 -8.05 6.52 13.91
CA GLU A 135 -9.23 6.88 13.13
C GLU A 135 -9.04 6.54 11.66
N THR A 136 -7.85 6.78 11.13
CA THR A 136 -7.58 6.54 9.72
C THR A 136 -7.51 5.06 9.39
N LEU A 137 -6.82 4.28 10.23
CA LEU A 137 -6.77 2.83 10.07
C LEU A 137 -8.17 2.23 10.23
N SER A 138 -8.97 2.70 11.19
CA SER A 138 -10.37 2.29 11.36
C SER A 138 -11.19 2.58 10.10
N ASN A 139 -11.12 3.80 9.57
CA ASN A 139 -11.78 4.19 8.32
C ASN A 139 -11.37 3.31 7.15
N PHE A 140 -10.09 2.96 7.05
CA PHE A 140 -9.60 2.08 6.00
C PHE A 140 -10.09 0.64 6.18
N LEU A 141 -10.07 0.10 7.41
CA LEU A 141 -10.58 -1.23 7.72
C LEU A 141 -12.07 -1.35 7.39
N THR A 142 -12.85 -0.27 7.52
CA THR A 142 -14.27 -0.29 7.15
C THR A 142 -14.53 -0.66 5.69
N LEU A 143 -13.57 -0.41 4.78
CA LEU A 143 -13.65 -0.86 3.39
C LEU A 143 -13.80 -2.38 3.26
N PHE A 144 -13.21 -3.11 4.19
CA PHE A 144 -13.15 -4.56 4.14
C PHE A 144 -14.15 -5.22 5.09
N THR A 145 -14.67 -4.51 6.10
CA THR A 145 -15.74 -5.01 6.99
C THR A 145 -17.13 -4.95 6.34
N LEU A 146 -17.38 -4.02 5.42
CA LEU A 146 -18.66 -3.86 4.71
C LEU A 146 -18.56 -4.17 3.19
N PRO A 147 -18.44 -5.45 2.78
CA PRO A 147 -18.31 -5.85 1.37
C PRO A 147 -19.48 -5.42 0.49
N SER A 148 -20.67 -5.22 1.06
CA SER A 148 -21.84 -4.72 0.35
C SER A 148 -21.71 -3.26 -0.07
N ALA A 149 -21.00 -2.45 0.71
CA ALA A 149 -20.70 -1.06 0.38
C ALA A 149 -19.50 -0.94 -0.57
N PHE A 150 -18.51 -1.83 -0.39
CA PHE A 150 -17.26 -1.81 -1.16
C PHE A 150 -16.90 -3.21 -1.68
N PRO A 151 -17.49 -3.64 -2.81
CA PRO A 151 -17.25 -4.97 -3.34
C PRO A 151 -15.85 -5.07 -3.95
N LEU A 152 -14.90 -5.56 -3.16
CA LEU A 152 -13.51 -5.80 -3.59
C LEU A 152 -13.17 -7.30 -3.68
N PRO A 153 -13.99 -8.18 -4.32
CA PRO A 153 -13.84 -9.64 -4.18
C PRO A 153 -12.54 -10.20 -4.75
N HIS A 154 -11.78 -9.42 -5.52
CA HIS A 154 -10.49 -9.85 -6.06
C HIS A 154 -9.33 -9.72 -5.06
N ILE A 155 -9.50 -8.96 -3.97
CA ILE A 155 -8.47 -8.79 -2.93
C ILE A 155 -8.42 -10.02 -2.04
N THR A 156 -7.32 -10.75 -2.12
CA THR A 156 -7.06 -11.99 -1.37
C THR A 156 -6.02 -11.81 -0.28
N GLU A 157 -5.26 -10.71 -0.31
CA GLU A 157 -4.18 -10.44 0.63
C GLU A 157 -4.27 -8.99 1.12
N VAL A 158 -4.30 -8.82 2.45
CA VAL A 158 -4.31 -7.51 3.10
C VAL A 158 -3.16 -7.42 4.08
N GLY A 159 -2.48 -6.28 4.09
CA GLY A 159 -1.41 -5.97 5.02
C GLY A 159 -1.62 -4.61 5.67
N PHE A 160 -1.38 -4.53 6.97
CA PHE A 160 -1.45 -3.28 7.72
C PHE A 160 -0.17 -3.13 8.53
N ALA A 161 0.48 -1.97 8.41
CA ALA A 161 1.53 -1.54 9.33
C ALA A 161 1.11 -0.24 10.00
N CYS A 162 1.21 -0.19 11.32
CA CYS A 162 0.76 0.94 12.11
C CYS A 162 1.73 1.15 13.27
N GLN A 163 2.04 2.41 13.57
CA GLN A 163 2.78 2.77 14.77
C GLN A 163 1.79 2.95 15.92
N ASN A 164 2.21 2.68 17.16
CA ASN A 164 1.41 3.00 18.36
C ASN A 164 -0.01 2.38 18.42
N ALA A 165 -0.28 1.32 17.66
CA ALA A 165 -1.60 0.70 17.60
C ALA A 165 -2.10 0.23 18.98
N ASP A 166 -3.36 0.54 19.28
CA ASP A 166 -4.09 0.08 20.47
C ASP A 166 -4.67 -1.32 20.25
N ALA A 167 -4.81 -2.09 21.34
CA ALA A 167 -5.57 -3.33 21.39
C ALA A 167 -7.04 -3.15 20.93
N ASN A 168 -7.60 -1.95 20.99
CA ASN A 168 -8.97 -1.65 20.51
C ASN A 168 -9.18 -1.87 19.00
N LEU A 169 -8.10 -2.00 18.21
CA LEU A 169 -8.19 -2.30 16.78
C LEU A 169 -8.42 -3.79 16.48
N TYR A 170 -8.15 -4.70 17.42
CA TYR A 170 -8.31 -6.15 17.22
C TYR A 170 -9.73 -6.55 16.78
N PRO A 171 -10.82 -6.08 17.42
CA PRO A 171 -12.17 -6.34 16.95
C PRO A 171 -12.39 -5.96 15.48
N LEU A 172 -11.90 -4.78 15.04
CA LEU A 172 -12.05 -4.33 13.65
C LEU A 172 -11.29 -5.23 12.68
N PHE A 173 -10.08 -5.67 13.03
CA PHE A 173 -9.32 -6.62 12.22
C PHE A 173 -10.02 -7.98 12.12
N LEU A 174 -10.58 -8.47 13.23
CA LEU A 174 -11.32 -9.73 13.26
C LEU A 174 -12.60 -9.65 12.42
N ASP A 175 -13.38 -8.57 12.58
CA ASP A 175 -14.59 -8.32 11.80
C ASP A 175 -14.28 -8.24 10.31
N MET A 176 -13.16 -7.60 9.94
CA MET A 176 -12.68 -7.57 8.57
C MET A 176 -12.41 -8.98 8.05
N MET A 177 -11.61 -9.76 8.78
CA MET A 177 -11.23 -11.12 8.36
C MET A 177 -12.47 -12.01 8.21
N ASP A 178 -13.41 -11.93 9.14
CA ASP A 178 -14.66 -12.67 9.11
C ASP A 178 -15.54 -12.28 7.93
N SER A 179 -15.70 -10.98 7.70
CA SER A 179 -16.48 -10.45 6.59
C SER A 179 -15.93 -10.89 5.23
N ARG A 180 -14.61 -10.84 5.07
CA ARG A 180 -13.92 -11.16 3.80
C ARG A 180 -13.76 -12.66 3.55
N ARG A 181 -13.65 -13.47 4.60
CA ARG A 181 -13.57 -14.93 4.49
C ARG A 181 -14.86 -15.53 3.94
N ASN A 182 -16.01 -14.97 4.31
CA ASN A 182 -17.31 -15.50 3.92
C ASN A 182 -17.70 -15.18 2.47
N LEU A 183 -16.80 -14.57 1.69
CA LEU A 183 -17.01 -14.31 0.27
C LEU A 183 -16.86 -15.61 -0.55
N GLU A 184 -17.97 -16.05 -1.17
CA GLU A 184 -18.09 -17.37 -1.84
C GLU A 184 -17.04 -17.69 -2.91
N LYS A 185 -16.48 -16.68 -3.59
CA LYS A 185 -15.67 -16.91 -4.81
C LYS A 185 -14.17 -16.76 -4.61
N ARG A 186 -13.76 -15.91 -3.68
CA ARG A 186 -12.35 -15.50 -3.46
C ARG A 186 -12.20 -15.01 -2.03
N PRO A 187 -12.14 -15.93 -1.06
CA PRO A 187 -12.00 -15.55 0.32
C PRO A 187 -10.62 -14.91 0.55
N LEU A 188 -10.52 -14.11 1.60
CA LEU A 188 -9.23 -13.65 2.09
C LEU A 188 -8.34 -14.87 2.41
N HIS A 189 -7.10 -14.85 1.93
CA HIS A 189 -6.13 -15.92 2.16
C HIS A 189 -5.01 -15.49 3.10
N VAL A 190 -4.64 -14.21 3.08
CA VAL A 190 -3.56 -13.67 3.89
C VAL A 190 -4.01 -12.38 4.57
N ALA A 191 -3.76 -12.28 5.86
CA ALA A 191 -3.85 -11.06 6.64
C ALA A 191 -2.54 -10.86 7.42
N GLU A 192 -1.84 -9.77 7.15
CA GLU A 192 -0.61 -9.40 7.85
C GLU A 192 -0.80 -8.11 8.63
N PHE A 193 -0.42 -8.14 9.91
CA PHE A 193 -0.47 -6.99 10.79
C PHE A 193 0.90 -6.79 11.42
N LEU A 194 1.47 -5.62 11.20
CA LEU A 194 2.73 -5.19 11.77
C LEU A 194 2.45 -4.00 12.68
N PHE A 195 2.71 -4.18 13.97
CA PHE A 195 2.53 -3.11 14.94
C PHE A 195 3.89 -2.70 15.50
N LEU A 196 4.29 -1.48 15.19
CA LEU A 196 5.54 -0.87 15.65
C LEU A 196 5.27 -0.12 16.96
N ASN A 197 6.15 -0.28 17.95
CA ASN A 197 6.03 0.36 19.27
C ASN A 197 4.73 0.04 20.07
N ALA A 198 3.94 -0.94 19.65
CA ALA A 198 2.68 -1.29 20.32
C ALA A 198 2.88 -2.27 21.48
N ARG A 199 2.25 -1.99 22.62
CA ARG A 199 2.00 -2.99 23.66
C ARG A 199 0.72 -3.76 23.31
N LEU A 200 0.88 -4.74 22.43
CA LEU A 200 -0.24 -5.62 22.07
C LEU A 200 -0.44 -6.65 23.19
N ASP A 201 -1.41 -6.39 24.06
CA ASP A 201 -2.01 -7.43 24.89
C ASP A 201 -3.41 -7.75 24.32
N PRO A 202 -3.50 -8.56 23.24
CA PRO A 202 -4.80 -8.97 22.72
C PRO A 202 -5.56 -9.72 23.81
N ASP A 203 -6.84 -9.40 23.96
CA ASP A 203 -7.66 -10.10 24.93
C ASP A 203 -7.78 -11.60 24.54
N PRO A 204 -8.01 -12.50 25.51
CA PRO A 204 -8.06 -13.94 25.24
C PRO A 204 -9.07 -14.36 24.17
N ARG A 205 -10.16 -13.60 23.98
CA ARG A 205 -11.16 -13.90 22.94
C ARG A 205 -10.62 -13.58 21.55
N SER A 206 -9.90 -12.47 21.40
CA SER A 206 -9.24 -12.12 20.15
C SER A 206 -8.21 -13.18 19.75
N VAL A 207 -7.40 -13.66 20.70
CA VAL A 207 -6.43 -14.75 20.47
C VAL A 207 -7.13 -16.04 20.03
N ALA A 208 -8.16 -16.47 20.77
CA ALA A 208 -8.93 -17.67 20.43
C ALA A 208 -9.58 -17.57 19.04
N ARG A 209 -10.05 -16.37 18.66
CA ARG A 209 -10.62 -16.13 17.33
C ARG A 209 -9.56 -16.22 16.23
N ILE A 210 -8.38 -15.62 16.43
CA ILE A 210 -7.25 -15.71 15.51
C ILE A 210 -6.84 -17.18 15.28
N ASP A 211 -6.77 -17.98 16.34
CA ASP A 211 -6.41 -19.39 16.22
C ASP A 211 -7.48 -20.20 15.48
N THR A 212 -8.75 -19.89 15.70
CA THR A 212 -9.86 -20.47 14.92
C THR A 212 -9.72 -20.14 13.44
N LEU A 213 -9.47 -18.88 13.11
CA LEU A 213 -9.28 -18.43 11.73
C LEU A 213 -8.09 -19.10 11.05
N ARG A 214 -6.98 -19.30 11.77
CA ARG A 214 -5.82 -20.06 11.27
C ARG A 214 -6.17 -21.53 10.99
N ALA A 215 -6.91 -22.17 11.89
CA ALA A 215 -7.36 -23.56 11.72
C ALA A 215 -8.31 -23.71 10.51
N GLU A 216 -9.05 -22.65 10.19
CA GLU A 216 -9.91 -22.56 9.01
C GLU A 216 -9.15 -22.20 7.71
N GLY A 217 -7.82 -22.07 7.77
CA GLY A 217 -6.93 -21.92 6.61
C GLY A 217 -6.52 -20.48 6.28
N LEU A 218 -6.87 -19.49 7.10
CA LEU A 218 -6.40 -18.11 6.92
C LEU A 218 -4.97 -17.93 7.42
N HIS A 219 -4.06 -17.44 6.56
CA HIS A 219 -2.70 -17.12 6.98
C HIS A 219 -2.67 -15.77 7.70
N ILE A 220 -2.65 -15.81 9.04
CA ILE A 220 -2.57 -14.61 9.90
C ILE A 220 -1.16 -14.47 10.47
N SER A 221 -0.47 -13.40 10.10
CA SER A 221 0.79 -12.97 10.71
C SER A 221 0.59 -11.70 11.51
N ILE A 222 0.88 -11.74 12.81
CA ILE A 222 0.90 -10.57 13.69
C ILE A 222 2.33 -10.43 14.19
N LEU A 223 2.97 -9.32 13.85
CA LEU A 223 4.36 -9.04 14.19
C LEU A 223 4.39 -7.84 15.14
N SER A 224 4.95 -8.05 16.33
CA SER A 224 5.40 -6.96 17.20
C SER A 224 6.87 -6.65 16.95
N GLU A 225 7.31 -5.46 17.31
CA GLU A 225 8.62 -4.87 17.00
C GLU A 225 9.82 -5.82 17.26
N GLY A 226 9.77 -6.64 18.31
CA GLY A 226 10.83 -7.60 18.65
C GLY A 226 10.98 -8.77 17.67
N VAL A 227 9.92 -9.14 16.95
CA VAL A 227 9.91 -10.20 15.91
C VAL A 227 9.97 -9.60 14.50
N ALA A 228 9.43 -8.39 14.32
CA ALA A 228 9.43 -7.65 13.07
C ALA A 228 10.86 -7.45 12.53
N ARG A 229 11.80 -7.00 13.38
CA ARG A 229 13.21 -6.79 12.98
C ARG A 229 13.91 -8.05 12.46
N TYR A 230 13.45 -9.26 12.82
CA TYR A 230 14.06 -10.53 12.41
C TYR A 230 13.36 -11.18 11.19
N ARG A 231 12.04 -11.02 11.03
CA ARG A 231 11.29 -11.52 9.87
C ARG A 231 11.24 -10.55 8.68
N MET A 232 11.52 -9.26 8.90
CA MET A 232 11.63 -8.25 7.83
C MET A 232 12.69 -8.59 6.77
N ASP A 233 13.64 -9.48 7.08
CA ASP A 233 14.65 -9.94 6.13
C ASP A 233 14.11 -10.95 5.07
N GLN A 234 12.92 -11.54 5.31
CA GLN A 234 12.40 -12.66 4.48
C GLN A 234 10.95 -12.53 3.98
N SER A 235 10.14 -11.55 4.42
CA SER A 235 8.74 -11.40 3.98
C SER A 235 8.44 -10.08 3.25
N LEU A 236 7.15 -9.87 2.91
CA LEU A 236 6.52 -8.78 2.15
C LEU A 236 6.93 -7.33 2.50
N PHE A 237 7.72 -7.11 3.55
CA PHE A 237 8.14 -5.83 4.12
C PHE A 237 9.60 -5.42 3.82
N LYS A 238 10.18 -5.90 2.71
CA LYS A 238 11.58 -5.71 2.34
C LYS A 238 12.02 -4.27 1.96
N ALA A 239 11.50 -3.23 2.58
CA ALA A 239 11.77 -1.85 2.14
C ALA A 239 11.68 -0.75 3.20
N TRP A 240 11.75 -1.09 4.47
CA TRP A 240 11.54 -0.12 5.57
C TRP A 240 12.82 0.22 6.35
N THR A 241 13.99 -0.09 5.78
CA THR A 241 15.31 0.37 6.24
C THR A 241 16.19 0.63 5.03
#